data_AF-A0A1W1C4A4-F1
#
_entry.id   AF-A0A1W1C4A4-F1
#
_cell.length_a   1.000
_cell.length_b   1.000
_cell.length_c   1.000
_cell.angle_alpha   90.00
_cell.angle_beta   90.00
_cell.angle_gamma   90.00
#
_symmetry.space_group_name_H-M   'P 1'
#
loop_
_entity.id
_entity.type
_entity.pdbx_description
1 polymer ?
#
loop_
_entity_poly.entity_id
_entity_poly.type
_entity_poly.pdbx_seq_one_letter_code
_entity_poly.pdbx_strand_id
1 'polypeptide(L)'
;MLNFVKTEAQKTFTEDKVETTGMIPLLINTFSHAIYSSVKSYTLAAIAITFMMMLILGSPRLGLISMIPNFTPIIMGLFLMYIFDMPLDMFTLLIGSIAIGLAVDDTIHFMHNFKRYYLETNDVQLAMENTFFTTGKAMVITTLVLSFGFYAYMAANMISVQNFGILTGSVILFALLADLLLAPALMVVIARRGWIK
;
A
#
# COMPACT_ATOMS: atom_id res chain seq x y z
N MET A 1 -6.89 27.72 -11.30
CA MET A 1 -8.05 28.58 -11.60
C MET A 1 -8.78 29.04 -10.33
N LEU A 2 -9.20 28.13 -9.43
CA LEU A 2 -9.95 28.52 -8.21
C LEU A 2 -9.16 29.45 -7.25
N ASN A 3 -7.87 29.17 -7.03
CA ASN A 3 -7.00 30.05 -6.24
C ASN A 3 -6.82 31.43 -6.87
N PHE A 4 -6.83 31.51 -8.21
CA PHE A 4 -6.74 32.78 -8.93
C PHE A 4 -8.00 33.63 -8.69
N VAL A 5 -9.19 33.03 -8.86
CA VAL A 5 -10.47 33.72 -8.60
C VAL A 5 -10.58 34.18 -7.16
N LYS A 6 -10.20 33.33 -6.19
CA LYS A 6 -10.22 33.69 -4.76
C LYS A 6 -9.25 34.82 -4.44
N THR A 7 -8.04 34.78 -5.01
CA THR A 7 -7.02 35.82 -4.79
C THR A 7 -7.45 37.18 -5.36
N GLU A 8 -8.06 37.18 -6.54
CA GLU A 8 -8.51 38.42 -7.18
C GLU A 8 -9.76 39.02 -6.52
N ALA A 9 -10.67 38.17 -6.07
CA ALA A 9 -11.83 38.59 -5.29
C ALA A 9 -11.42 39.18 -3.91
N GLN A 10 -10.44 38.58 -3.23
CA GLN A 10 -9.93 39.09 -1.94
C GLN A 10 -9.19 40.44 -2.10
N LYS A 11 -8.52 40.68 -3.23
CA LYS A 11 -7.93 41.99 -3.54
C LYS A 11 -8.98 43.06 -3.81
N THR A 12 -10.12 42.67 -4.38
CA THR A 12 -11.21 43.58 -4.75
C THR A 12 -12.10 43.92 -3.54
N PHE A 13 -12.35 42.94 -2.67
CA PHE A 13 -13.15 43.09 -1.44
C PHE A 13 -12.27 42.88 -0.21
N THR A 14 -11.46 43.90 0.11
CA THR A 14 -10.39 43.81 1.12
C THR A 14 -10.87 43.76 2.56
N GLU A 15 -12.05 44.31 2.86
CA GLU A 15 -12.65 44.30 4.21
C GLU A 15 -13.62 43.12 4.44
N ASP A 16 -14.00 42.40 3.38
CA ASP A 16 -14.98 41.32 3.45
C ASP A 16 -14.33 39.93 3.46
N LYS A 17 -14.97 38.98 4.15
CA LYS A 17 -14.59 37.57 4.11
C LYS A 17 -15.14 36.94 2.83
N VAL A 18 -14.27 36.73 1.84
CA VAL A 18 -14.65 36.09 0.57
C VAL A 18 -14.54 34.57 0.66
N GLU A 19 -15.67 33.88 0.50
CA GLU A 19 -15.73 32.42 0.41
C GLU A 19 -16.26 31.96 -0.95
N THR A 20 -15.63 30.93 -1.51
CA THR A 20 -16.06 30.32 -2.78
C THR A 20 -17.15 29.30 -2.49
N THR A 21 -18.36 29.53 -3.01
CA THR A 21 -19.51 28.64 -2.85
C THR A 21 -19.89 27.95 -4.16
N GLY A 22 -20.80 26.97 -4.10
CA GLY A 22 -21.26 26.20 -5.26
C GLY A 22 -20.62 24.81 -5.39
N MET A 23 -21.24 23.95 -6.22
CA MET A 23 -20.88 22.52 -6.31
C MET A 23 -19.46 22.28 -6.82
N ILE A 24 -19.01 23.04 -7.82
CA ILE A 24 -17.69 22.83 -8.43
C ILE A 24 -16.55 23.20 -7.46
N PRO A 25 -16.53 24.39 -6.82
CA PRO A 25 -15.56 24.69 -5.76
C PRO A 25 -15.56 23.69 -4.60
N LEU A 26 -16.74 23.26 -4.16
CA LEU A 26 -16.89 22.33 -3.04
C LEU A 26 -16.33 20.95 -3.38
N LEU A 27 -16.62 20.42 -4.58
CA LEU A 27 -16.04 19.17 -5.06
C LEU A 27 -14.52 19.27 -5.18
N ILE A 28 -13.98 20.30 -5.85
CA ILE A 28 -12.52 20.47 -6.00
C ILE A 28 -11.83 20.55 -4.64
N ASN A 29 -12.40 21.30 -3.69
CA ASN A 29 -11.83 21.43 -2.35
C ASN A 29 -11.89 20.09 -1.60
N THR A 30 -13.00 19.36 -1.70
CA THR A 30 -13.17 18.03 -1.09
C THR A 30 -12.16 17.02 -1.65
N PHE A 31 -12.00 16.95 -2.97
CA PHE A 31 -10.99 16.10 -3.61
C PHE A 31 -9.56 16.48 -3.18
N SER A 32 -9.24 17.77 -3.14
CA SER A 32 -7.92 18.26 -2.72
C SER A 32 -7.62 17.89 -1.25
N HIS A 33 -8.61 18.06 -0.36
CA HIS A 33 -8.49 17.67 1.04
C HIS A 33 -8.37 16.16 1.22
N ALA A 34 -9.10 15.36 0.42
CA ALA A 34 -8.99 13.91 0.45
C ALA A 34 -7.58 13.45 0.03
N ILE A 35 -7.02 14.00 -1.04
CA ILE A 35 -5.65 13.69 -1.47
C ILE A 35 -4.65 14.05 -0.36
N TYR A 36 -4.74 15.27 0.18
CA TYR A 36 -3.83 15.72 1.24
C TYR A 36 -3.93 14.84 2.50
N SER A 37 -5.17 14.48 2.89
CA SER A 37 -5.43 13.59 4.01
C SER A 37 -4.86 12.20 3.75
N SER A 38 -5.04 11.64 2.55
CA SER A 38 -4.50 10.32 2.19
C SER A 38 -2.97 10.31 2.25
N VAL A 39 -2.30 11.32 1.69
CA VAL A 39 -0.83 11.42 1.77
C VAL A 39 -0.35 11.49 3.22
N LYS A 40 -1.01 12.29 4.07
CA LYS A 40 -0.69 12.37 5.50
C LYS A 40 -0.90 11.02 6.19
N SER A 41 -2.02 10.36 5.94
CA SER A 41 -2.35 9.04 6.50
C SER A 41 -1.36 7.97 6.06
N TYR A 42 -0.98 7.92 4.78
CA TYR A 42 -0.02 6.94 4.27
C TYR A 42 1.38 7.17 4.82
N THR A 43 1.78 8.43 4.96
CA THR A 43 3.07 8.79 5.56
C THR A 43 3.12 8.34 7.03
N LEU A 44 2.04 8.63 7.78
CA LEU A 44 1.92 8.19 9.16
C LEU A 44 1.91 6.66 9.28
N ALA A 45 1.15 5.98 8.42
CA ALA A 45 1.11 4.53 8.37
C ALA A 45 2.49 3.95 8.06
N ALA A 46 3.21 4.46 7.06
CA ALA A 46 4.56 4.02 6.71
C ALA A 46 5.53 4.14 7.89
N ILE A 47 5.49 5.24 8.65
CA ILE A 47 6.32 5.42 9.85
C ILE A 47 5.94 4.41 10.93
N ALA A 48 4.64 4.25 11.21
CA ALA A 48 4.15 3.33 12.23
C ALA A 48 4.49 1.87 11.90
N ILE A 49 4.30 1.46 10.65
CA ILE A 49 4.63 0.14 10.11
C ILE A 49 6.12 -0.11 10.20
N THR A 50 6.94 0.86 9.79
CA THR A 50 8.40 0.74 9.91
C THR A 50 8.80 0.45 11.35
N PHE A 51 8.27 1.22 12.31
CA PHE A 51 8.55 1.02 13.74
C PHE A 51 8.08 -0.36 14.23
N MET A 52 6.88 -0.78 13.83
CA MET A 52 6.34 -2.11 14.14
C MET A 52 7.24 -3.22 13.60
N MET A 53 7.69 -3.14 12.35
CA MET A 53 8.59 -4.12 11.73
C MET A 53 9.96 -4.17 12.43
N MET A 54 10.49 -3.02 12.86
CA MET A 54 11.73 -2.98 13.64
C MET A 54 11.59 -3.74 14.97
N LEU A 55 10.43 -3.62 15.64
CA LEU A 55 10.14 -4.34 16.87
C LEU A 55 9.97 -5.85 16.63
N ILE A 56 9.17 -6.24 15.64
CA ILE A 56 8.88 -7.65 15.34
C ILE A 56 10.14 -8.40 14.90
N LEU A 57 10.95 -7.78 14.04
CA LEU A 57 12.19 -8.39 13.56
C LEU A 57 13.36 -8.20 14.54
N GLY A 58 13.21 -7.38 15.57
CA GLY A 58 14.21 -7.13 16.61
C GLY A 58 15.46 -6.40 16.11
N SER A 59 15.37 -5.71 14.96
CA SER A 59 16.51 -5.00 14.36
C SER A 59 16.04 -3.83 13.48
N PRO A 60 16.55 -2.61 13.72
CA PRO A 60 16.22 -1.44 12.91
C PRO A 60 16.52 -1.61 11.42
N ARG A 61 17.61 -2.31 11.10
CA ARG A 61 18.02 -2.55 9.71
C ARG A 61 17.05 -3.48 9.00
N LEU A 62 16.56 -4.51 9.71
CA LEU A 62 15.60 -5.47 9.16
C LEU A 62 14.26 -4.78 8.89
N GLY A 63 13.77 -3.98 9.84
CA GLY A 63 12.53 -3.24 9.69
C GLY A 63 12.56 -2.19 8.56
N LEU A 64 13.70 -1.58 8.27
CA LEU A 64 13.83 -0.68 7.11
C LEU A 64 13.83 -1.45 5.79
N ILE A 65 14.52 -2.59 5.72
CA ILE A 65 14.59 -3.40 4.51
C ILE A 65 13.23 -4.02 4.17
N SER A 66 12.42 -4.38 5.18
CA SER A 66 11.08 -4.90 4.97
C SER A 66 10.10 -3.91 4.34
N MET A 67 10.42 -2.61 4.33
CA MET A 67 9.57 -1.63 3.64
C MET A 67 9.64 -1.75 2.11
N ILE A 68 10.68 -2.39 1.57
CA ILE A 68 10.84 -2.57 0.12
C ILE A 68 9.68 -3.40 -0.48
N PRO A 69 9.40 -4.63 -0.02
CA PRO A 69 8.24 -5.38 -0.51
C PRO A 69 6.93 -4.64 -0.24
N ASN A 70 6.76 -4.00 0.92
CA ASN A 70 5.53 -3.26 1.28
C ASN A 70 5.19 -2.08 0.34
N PHE A 71 6.19 -1.34 -0.14
CA PHE A 71 5.95 -0.23 -1.06
C PHE A 71 5.81 -0.66 -2.52
N THR A 72 6.33 -1.83 -2.87
CA THR A 72 6.30 -2.36 -4.24
C THR A 72 4.88 -2.39 -4.84
N PRO A 73 3.84 -2.96 -4.20
CA PRO A 73 2.50 -3.01 -4.77
C PRO A 73 1.88 -1.62 -4.99
N ILE A 74 2.20 -0.64 -4.13
CA ILE A 74 1.70 0.73 -4.27
C ILE A 74 2.32 1.40 -5.50
N ILE A 75 3.64 1.25 -5.67
CA ILE A 75 4.35 1.77 -6.85
C ILE A 75 3.80 1.10 -8.11
N MET A 76 3.58 -0.21 -8.07
CA MET A 76 2.99 -0.94 -9.20
C MET A 76 1.57 -0.49 -9.50
N GLY A 77 0.75 -0.20 -8.49
CA GLY A 77 -0.60 0.35 -8.67
C GLY A 77 -0.59 1.72 -9.35
N LEU A 78 0.26 2.64 -8.88
CA LEU A 78 0.44 3.95 -9.52
C LEU A 78 0.95 3.82 -10.96
N PHE A 79 1.85 2.86 -11.20
CA PHE A 79 2.36 2.56 -12.52
C PHE A 79 1.27 2.03 -13.47
N LEU A 80 0.40 1.14 -13.01
CA LEU A 80 -0.77 0.70 -13.79
C LEU A 80 -1.69 1.88 -14.11
N MET A 81 -1.98 2.75 -13.13
CA MET A 81 -2.81 3.93 -13.38
C MET A 81 -2.24 4.82 -14.48
N TYR A 82 -0.92 5.02 -14.47
CA TYR A 82 -0.23 5.79 -15.50
C TYR A 82 -0.32 5.13 -16.89
N ILE A 83 -0.13 3.81 -16.98
CA ILE A 83 -0.19 3.08 -18.27
C ILE A 83 -1.60 3.09 -18.86
N PHE A 84 -2.62 2.90 -18.02
CA PHE A 84 -4.01 2.79 -18.46
C PHE A 84 -4.75 4.14 -18.49
N ASP A 85 -4.04 5.24 -18.26
CA ASP A 85 -4.59 6.60 -18.18
C ASP A 85 -5.81 6.70 -17.23
N MET A 86 -5.74 5.97 -16.11
CA MET A 86 -6.79 5.96 -15.10
C MET A 86 -6.64 7.18 -14.19
N PRO A 87 -7.65 8.06 -14.10
CA PRO A 87 -7.58 9.24 -13.26
C PRO A 87 -7.59 8.85 -11.77
N LEU A 88 -6.88 9.65 -10.97
CA LEU A 88 -6.97 9.59 -9.52
C LEU A 88 -8.29 10.23 -9.06
N ASP A 89 -9.11 9.45 -8.39
CA ASP A 89 -10.43 9.78 -7.87
C ASP A 89 -10.62 9.32 -6.42
N MET A 90 -11.82 9.51 -5.86
CA MET A 90 -12.10 9.14 -4.47
C MET A 90 -11.97 7.63 -4.20
N PHE A 91 -12.25 6.78 -5.18
CA PHE A 91 -12.21 5.32 -5.01
C PHE A 91 -10.77 4.81 -5.12
N THR A 92 -10.03 5.27 -6.13
CA THR A 92 -8.63 4.92 -6.33
C THR A 92 -7.74 5.42 -5.18
N LEU A 93 -8.12 6.52 -4.51
CA LEU A 93 -7.52 6.95 -3.25
C LEU A 93 -7.70 5.97 -2.08
N LEU A 94 -8.61 4.99 -2.14
CA LEU A 94 -8.73 3.97 -1.10
C LEU A 94 -7.74 2.81 -1.31
N ILE A 95 -7.27 2.64 -2.54
CA ILE A 95 -6.38 1.53 -2.93
C ILE A 95 -5.07 1.60 -2.17
N GLY A 96 -4.49 2.80 -1.99
CA GLY A 96 -3.25 2.95 -1.24
C GLY A 96 -3.38 2.49 0.21
N SER A 97 -4.48 2.80 0.91
CA SER A 97 -4.71 2.32 2.28
C SER A 97 -4.90 0.81 2.34
N ILE A 98 -5.63 0.24 1.38
CA ILE A 98 -5.88 -1.20 1.30
C ILE A 98 -4.56 -1.94 1.04
N ALA A 99 -3.80 -1.48 0.06
CA ALA A 99 -2.51 -2.05 -0.32
C ALA A 99 -1.50 -2.00 0.83
N ILE A 100 -1.40 -0.86 1.54
CA ILE A 100 -0.53 -0.74 2.72
C ILE A 100 -0.92 -1.75 3.79
N GLY A 101 -2.21 -1.86 4.12
CA GLY A 101 -2.68 -2.77 5.16
C GLY A 101 -2.39 -4.23 4.84
N LEU A 102 -2.68 -4.65 3.60
CA LEU A 102 -2.53 -6.03 3.15
C LEU A 102 -1.07 -6.44 3.00
N ALA A 103 -0.26 -5.63 2.30
CA ALA A 103 1.15 -5.98 2.07
C ALA A 103 1.93 -6.11 3.39
N VAL A 104 1.60 -5.28 4.38
CA VAL A 104 2.25 -5.32 5.69
C VAL A 104 1.84 -6.55 6.48
N ASP A 105 0.57 -6.95 6.46
CA ASP A 105 0.09 -8.14 7.15
C ASP A 105 0.81 -9.40 6.63
N ASP A 106 0.82 -9.57 5.31
CA ASP A 106 1.50 -10.69 4.62
C ASP A 106 3.01 -10.69 4.90
N THR A 107 3.68 -9.53 4.77
CA THR A 107 5.11 -9.38 5.05
C THR A 107 5.44 -9.68 6.52
N ILE A 108 4.63 -9.22 7.49
CA ILE A 108 4.83 -9.51 8.92
C ILE A 108 4.80 -11.01 9.13
N HIS A 109 3.73 -11.67 8.68
CA HIS A 109 3.58 -13.11 8.88
C HIS A 109 4.71 -13.89 8.23
N PHE A 110 5.12 -13.51 7.02
CA PHE A 110 6.19 -14.21 6.30
C PHE A 110 7.55 -14.02 6.97
N MET A 111 7.97 -12.77 7.20
CA MET A 111 9.30 -12.49 7.74
C MET A 111 9.44 -12.92 9.20
N HIS A 112 8.36 -12.83 9.99
CA HIS A 112 8.34 -13.32 11.37
C HIS A 112 8.49 -14.84 11.43
N ASN A 113 7.70 -15.59 10.65
CA ASN A 113 7.79 -17.05 10.65
C ASN A 113 9.11 -17.54 10.06
N PHE A 114 9.62 -16.89 9.01
CA PHE A 114 10.97 -17.20 8.52
C PHE A 114 12.02 -16.99 9.60
N LYS A 115 12.00 -15.84 10.29
CA LYS A 115 12.94 -15.56 11.39
C LYS A 115 12.84 -16.65 12.46
N ARG A 116 11.63 -17.01 12.87
CA ARG A 116 11.38 -18.05 13.87
C ARG A 116 11.98 -19.40 13.43
N TYR A 117 11.64 -19.88 12.24
CA TYR A 117 12.15 -21.15 11.75
C TYR A 117 13.67 -21.13 11.56
N TYR A 118 14.24 -20.02 11.11
CA TYR A 118 15.69 -19.88 11.01
C TYR A 118 16.39 -19.97 12.36
N LEU A 119 15.82 -19.39 13.43
CA LEU A 119 16.36 -19.51 14.79
C LEU A 119 16.22 -20.93 15.36
N GLU A 120 15.20 -21.69 14.93
CA GLU A 120 14.98 -23.09 15.36
C GLU A 120 15.88 -24.09 14.60
N THR A 121 16.08 -23.91 13.29
CA THR A 121 16.78 -24.87 12.42
C THR A 121 18.23 -24.50 12.13
N ASN A 122 18.56 -23.21 12.23
CA ASN A 122 19.82 -22.61 11.76
C ASN A 122 20.13 -22.91 10.27
N ASP A 123 19.10 -23.25 9.50
CA ASP A 123 19.17 -23.58 8.07
C ASP A 123 18.19 -22.70 7.30
N VAL A 124 18.76 -21.87 6.43
CA VAL A 124 18.01 -20.94 5.56
C VAL A 124 17.04 -21.69 4.64
N GLN A 125 17.46 -22.83 4.08
CA GLN A 125 16.63 -23.58 3.12
C GLN A 125 15.43 -24.20 3.81
N LEU A 126 15.66 -24.85 4.96
CA LEU A 126 14.58 -25.44 5.74
C LEU A 126 13.63 -24.37 6.32
N ALA A 127 14.16 -23.23 6.77
CA ALA A 127 13.34 -22.12 7.24
C ALA A 127 12.48 -21.51 6.11
N MET A 128 13.05 -21.37 4.91
CA MET A 128 12.31 -20.93 3.73
C MET A 128 11.18 -21.91 3.40
N GLU A 129 11.50 -23.20 3.31
CA GLU A 129 10.55 -24.26 2.98
C GLU A 129 9.36 -24.26 3.94
N ASN A 130 9.63 -24.28 5.25
CA ASN A 130 8.58 -24.25 6.28
C ASN A 130 7.71 -22.99 6.18
N THR A 131 8.30 -21.83 5.91
CA THR A 131 7.56 -20.57 5.75
C THR A 131 6.65 -20.61 4.53
N PHE A 132 7.11 -21.13 3.39
CA PHE A 132 6.27 -21.27 2.18
C PHE A 132 5.13 -22.26 2.38
N PHE A 133 5.40 -23.41 3.01
CA PHE A 133 4.38 -24.44 3.23
C PHE A 133 3.32 -24.06 4.27
N THR A 134 3.60 -23.07 5.12
CA THR A 134 2.66 -22.55 6.13
C THR A 134 2.09 -21.20 5.68
N THR A 135 2.83 -20.12 5.89
CA THR A 135 2.42 -18.74 5.59
C THR A 135 2.25 -18.52 4.09
N GLY A 136 3.17 -19.00 3.26
CA GLY A 136 3.11 -18.85 1.80
C GLY A 136 1.79 -19.34 1.22
N LYS A 137 1.35 -20.55 1.60
CA LYS A 137 0.05 -21.09 1.17
C LYS A 137 -1.12 -20.23 1.63
N ALA A 138 -1.10 -19.75 2.87
CA ALA A 138 -2.17 -18.91 3.39
C ALA A 138 -2.28 -17.57 2.64
N MET A 139 -1.15 -16.92 2.35
CA MET A 139 -1.09 -15.66 1.58
C MET A 139 -1.64 -15.85 0.16
N VAL A 140 -1.28 -16.93 -0.52
CA VAL A 140 -1.80 -17.22 -1.88
C VAL A 140 -3.32 -17.36 -1.86
N ILE A 141 -3.87 -18.13 -0.92
CA ILE A 141 -5.32 -18.37 -0.85
C ILE A 141 -6.07 -17.07 -0.55
N THR A 142 -5.64 -16.33 0.47
CA THR A 142 -6.29 -15.08 0.87
C THR A 142 -6.21 -14.02 -0.23
N THR A 143 -5.05 -13.87 -0.86
CA THR A 143 -4.86 -12.96 -2.00
C THR A 143 -5.76 -13.31 -3.17
N LEU A 144 -5.85 -14.59 -3.55
CA LEU A 144 -6.72 -15.01 -4.66
C LEU A 144 -8.19 -14.72 -4.37
N VAL A 145 -8.66 -15.08 -3.17
CA VAL A 145 -10.05 -14.81 -2.75
C VAL A 145 -10.34 -13.32 -2.78
N LEU A 146 -9.45 -12.49 -2.24
CA LEU A 146 -9.63 -11.05 -2.19
C LEU A 146 -9.58 -10.42 -3.57
N SER A 147 -8.64 -10.85 -4.42
CA SER A 147 -8.50 -10.35 -5.79
C SER A 147 -9.74 -10.66 -6.62
N PHE A 148 -10.28 -11.88 -6.56
CA PHE A 148 -11.54 -12.22 -7.22
C PHE A 148 -12.72 -11.44 -6.65
N GLY A 149 -12.74 -11.19 -5.33
CA GLY A 149 -13.73 -10.32 -4.69
C GLY A 149 -13.69 -8.89 -5.25
N PHE A 150 -12.50 -8.33 -5.49
CA PHE A 150 -12.37 -7.01 -6.11
C PHE A 150 -12.71 -7.03 -7.61
N TYR A 151 -12.39 -8.10 -8.34
CA TYR A 151 -12.77 -8.23 -9.75
C TYR A 151 -14.28 -8.32 -9.95
N ALA A 152 -15.05 -8.74 -8.95
CA ALA A 152 -16.52 -8.69 -9.02
C ALA A 152 -17.05 -7.26 -9.26
N TYR A 153 -16.33 -6.21 -8.83
CA TYR A 153 -16.70 -4.82 -9.07
C TYR A 153 -16.60 -4.40 -10.55
N MET A 154 -15.97 -5.21 -11.41
CA MET A 154 -15.99 -4.97 -12.86
C MET A 154 -17.40 -5.06 -13.45
N ALA A 155 -18.33 -5.74 -12.77
CA ALA A 155 -19.74 -5.79 -13.15
C ALA A 155 -20.56 -4.55 -12.75
N ALA A 156 -19.94 -3.55 -12.10
CA ALA A 156 -20.63 -2.33 -11.69
C ALA A 156 -20.98 -1.43 -12.89
N ASN A 157 -22.01 -0.60 -12.77
CA ASN A 157 -22.39 0.35 -13.85
C ASN A 157 -21.54 1.62 -13.89
N MET A 158 -20.78 1.90 -12.82
CA MET A 158 -20.00 3.13 -12.67
C MET A 158 -18.53 2.87 -12.97
N ILE A 159 -17.95 3.55 -13.96
CA ILE A 159 -16.57 3.31 -14.44
C ILE A 159 -15.54 3.44 -13.31
N SER A 160 -15.68 4.43 -12.42
CA SER A 160 -14.82 4.56 -11.23
C SER A 160 -14.80 3.30 -10.35
N VAL A 161 -15.94 2.62 -10.22
CA VAL A 161 -16.05 1.40 -9.40
C VAL A 161 -15.46 0.20 -10.13
N GLN A 162 -15.64 0.12 -11.46
CA GLN A 162 -14.98 -0.89 -12.28
C GLN A 162 -13.44 -0.76 -12.21
N ASN A 163 -12.94 0.46 -12.40
CA ASN A 163 -11.51 0.80 -12.31
C ASN A 163 -10.96 0.50 -10.92
N PHE A 164 -11.69 0.84 -9.86
CA PHE A 164 -11.34 0.47 -8.50
C PHE A 164 -11.21 -1.05 -8.33
N GLY A 165 -12.15 -1.83 -8.86
CA GLY A 165 -12.12 -3.29 -8.80
C GLY A 165 -10.90 -3.90 -9.49
N ILE A 166 -10.69 -3.56 -10.76
CA ILE A 166 -9.57 -4.11 -11.55
C ILE A 166 -8.22 -3.68 -10.97
N LEU A 167 -8.09 -2.43 -10.55
CA LEU A 167 -6.84 -1.89 -10.02
C LEU A 167 -6.51 -2.47 -8.65
N THR A 168 -7.50 -2.55 -7.75
CA THR A 168 -7.27 -3.11 -6.40
C THR A 168 -6.92 -4.59 -6.49
N GLY A 169 -7.67 -5.38 -7.27
CA GLY A 169 -7.35 -6.80 -7.49
C GLY A 169 -5.95 -7.00 -8.06
N SER A 170 -5.53 -6.16 -9.02
CA SER A 170 -4.17 -6.22 -9.59
C SER A 170 -3.09 -5.86 -8.57
N VAL A 171 -3.32 -4.84 -7.75
CA VAL A 171 -2.38 -4.39 -6.71
C VAL A 171 -2.19 -5.46 -5.64
N ILE A 172 -3.25 -6.17 -5.24
CA ILE A 172 -3.16 -7.26 -4.28
C ILE A 172 -2.35 -8.43 -4.85
N LEU A 173 -2.55 -8.77 -6.13
CA LEU A 173 -1.72 -9.77 -6.79
C LEU A 173 -0.25 -9.35 -6.84
N PHE A 174 0.05 -8.07 -7.10
CA PHE A 174 1.42 -7.56 -7.03
C PHE A 174 1.99 -7.58 -5.61
N ALA A 175 1.17 -7.39 -4.58
CA ALA A 175 1.60 -7.52 -3.18
C ALA A 175 2.07 -8.94 -2.90
N LEU A 176 1.26 -9.94 -3.25
CA LEU A 176 1.64 -11.35 -3.14
C LEU A 176 2.94 -11.67 -3.91
N LEU A 177 3.10 -11.13 -5.12
CA LEU A 177 4.35 -11.33 -5.87
C LEU A 177 5.55 -10.67 -5.19
N ALA A 178 5.38 -9.47 -4.62
CA ALA A 178 6.43 -8.82 -3.84
C ALA A 178 6.79 -9.67 -2.60
N ASP A 179 5.81 -10.25 -1.92
CA ASP A 179 6.03 -11.01 -0.70
C ASP A 179 6.58 -12.41 -0.96
N LEU A 180 6.23 -13.05 -2.07
CA LEU A 180 6.76 -14.37 -2.44
C LEU A 180 8.08 -14.30 -3.21
N LEU A 181 8.50 -13.13 -3.71
CA LEU A 181 9.76 -12.97 -4.46
C LEU A 181 10.77 -12.08 -3.73
N LEU A 182 10.37 -10.87 -3.34
CA LEU A 182 11.29 -9.90 -2.73
C LEU A 182 11.54 -10.20 -1.25
N ALA A 183 10.49 -10.46 -0.45
CA ALA A 183 10.68 -10.77 0.97
C ALA A 183 11.62 -11.97 1.21
N PRO A 184 11.47 -13.13 0.54
CA PRO A 184 12.40 -14.25 0.71
C PRO A 184 13.80 -13.94 0.21
N ALA A 185 13.95 -13.26 -0.93
CA ALA A 185 15.27 -12.86 -1.43
C ALA A 185 16.00 -11.97 -0.43
N LEU A 186 15.30 -11.01 0.18
CA LEU A 186 15.84 -10.15 1.23
C LEU A 186 16.21 -10.96 2.47
N MET A 187 15.35 -11.87 2.94
CA MET A 187 15.62 -12.70 4.12
C MET A 187 16.82 -13.61 3.94
N VAL A 188 17.02 -14.20 2.75
CA VAL A 188 18.21 -15.01 2.44
C VAL A 188 19.49 -14.16 2.50
N VAL A 189 19.48 -12.96 1.91
CA VAL A 189 20.63 -12.04 1.94
C VAL A 189 20.95 -11.61 3.37
N ILE A 190 19.91 -11.31 4.15
CA ILE A 190 19.99 -10.93 5.55
C ILE A 190 20.57 -12.07 6.41
N ALA A 191 20.10 -13.30 6.23
CA ALA A 191 20.59 -14.47 6.95
C ALA A 191 22.06 -14.73 6.64
N ARG A 192 22.46 -14.68 5.36
CA ARG A 192 23.86 -14.82 4.94
C ARG A 192 24.79 -13.76 5.53
N ARG A 193 24.29 -12.56 5.81
CA ARG A 193 25.05 -11.49 6.48
C ARG A 193 25.09 -11.62 8.01
N GLY A 194 24.44 -12.63 8.59
CA GLY A 194 24.42 -12.85 10.05
C GLY A 194 23.65 -11.77 10.81
N TRP A 195 22.68 -11.12 10.16
CA TRP A 195 21.89 -10.05 10.78
C TRP A 195 20.67 -10.55 11.55
N ILE A 196 20.34 -11.83 11.41
CA ILE A 196 19.28 -12.47 12.18
C ILE A 196 19.89 -12.92 13.51
N LYS A 197 19.35 -12.36 14.60
CA LYS A 197 19.66 -12.72 15.98
C LYS A 197 18.37 -12.98 16.73
#